data_AF-A0A2D5GFK9-F1
#
_entry.id   AF-A0A2D5GFK9-F1
#
_cell.length_a   1.000
_cell.length_b   1.000
_cell.length_c   1.000
_cell.angle_alpha   90.00
_cell.angle_beta   90.00
_cell.angle_gamma   90.00
#
_symmetry.space_group_name_H-M   'P 1'
#
loop_
_entity.id
_entity.type
_entity.pdbx_description
1 polymer ?
#
loop_
_entity_poly.entity_id
_entity_poly.type
_entity_poly.pdbx_seq_one_letter_code
_entity_poly.pdbx_strand_id
1 'polypeptide(L)'
;MSSGKTHIVVGAATGLVVSLIDRERQSFSHNPCIATVLGALFGKFPDIPEPALHPHHRQFFHSKVVFAATTLGLIEAYKWKPDSEIEKIIRGLLLICGGAYLSHLICDSTTPRGLPLLGKLKG
;
A
#
# COMPACT_ATOMS: atom_id res chain seq x y z
N MET A 1 7.61 1.83 17.52
CA MET A 1 7.88 1.51 16.12
C MET A 1 6.79 0.54 15.69
N SER A 2 6.05 0.81 14.61
CA SER A 2 5.22 -0.23 14.00
C SER A 2 6.15 -1.37 13.57
N SER A 3 5.74 -2.61 13.85
CA SER A 3 6.56 -3.78 13.53
C SER A 3 6.21 -4.29 12.14
N GLY A 4 7.13 -5.00 11.48
CA GLY A 4 6.83 -5.65 10.19
C GLY A 4 5.60 -6.57 10.24
N LYS A 5 5.28 -7.16 11.40
CA LYS A 5 4.04 -7.93 11.60
C LYS A 5 2.79 -7.04 11.57
N THR A 6 2.87 -5.86 12.17
CA THR A 6 1.80 -4.85 12.13
C THR A 6 1.49 -4.46 10.70
N HIS A 7 2.50 -4.16 9.91
CA HIS A 7 2.34 -3.76 8.51
C HIS A 7 1.72 -4.86 7.64
N ILE A 8 2.12 -6.12 7.86
CA ILE A 8 1.47 -7.29 7.24
C ILE A 8 -0.01 -7.36 7.60
N VAL A 9 -0.35 -7.28 8.89
CA VAL A 9 -1.75 -7.44 9.35
C VAL A 9 -2.63 -6.29 8.86
N VAL A 10 -2.15 -5.04 8.98
CA VAL A 10 -2.89 -3.87 8.51
C VAL A 10 -3.05 -3.92 7.00
N GLY A 11 -1.98 -4.24 6.26
CA GLY A 11 -2.05 -4.38 4.80
C GLY A 11 -3.02 -5.48 4.38
N ALA A 12 -3.02 -6.64 5.05
CA ALA A 12 -3.95 -7.74 4.80
C ALA A 12 -5.41 -7.30 5.01
N ALA A 13 -5.68 -6.61 6.12
CA ALA A 13 -7.00 -6.06 6.41
C ALA A 13 -7.42 -5.01 5.37
N THR A 14 -6.51 -4.13 4.95
CA THR A 14 -6.76 -3.15 3.89
C THR A 14 -7.12 -3.85 2.57
N GLY A 15 -6.36 -4.85 2.14
CA GLY A 15 -6.64 -5.60 0.92
C GLY A 15 -8.01 -6.29 0.95
N LEU A 16 -8.35 -6.94 2.08
CA LEU A 16 -9.67 -7.53 2.28
C LEU A 16 -10.77 -6.46 2.16
N VAL A 17 -10.66 -5.36 2.90
CA VAL A 17 -11.66 -4.28 2.87
C VAL A 17 -11.84 -3.73 1.46
N VAL A 18 -10.75 -3.44 0.74
CA VAL A 18 -10.81 -2.96 -0.65
C VAL A 18 -11.58 -3.93 -1.53
N SER A 19 -11.29 -5.24 -1.44
CA SER A 19 -11.99 -6.27 -2.24
C SER A 19 -13.49 -6.37 -1.97
N LEU A 20 -13.94 -5.94 -0.79
CA LEU A 20 -15.34 -5.98 -0.39
C LEU A 20 -16.10 -4.70 -0.75
N ILE A 21 -15.44 -3.54 -0.75
CA ILE A 21 -16.08 -2.24 -0.95
C ILE A 21 -15.95 -1.70 -2.38
N ASP A 22 -14.99 -2.22 -3.16
CA ASP A 22 -14.84 -1.80 -4.54
C ASP A 22 -16.07 -2.22 -5.38
N ARG A 23 -16.46 -1.32 -6.29
CA ARG A 23 -17.71 -1.44 -7.06
C ARG A 23 -17.48 -2.03 -8.44
N GLU A 24 -16.28 -1.86 -8.98
CA GLU A 24 -15.89 -2.35 -10.30
C GLU A 24 -15.48 -3.83 -10.23
N ARG A 25 -16.48 -4.69 -10.00
CA ARG A 25 -16.26 -6.10 -9.72
C ARG A 25 -15.58 -6.84 -10.87
N GLN A 26 -14.63 -7.68 -10.50
CA GLN A 26 -13.99 -8.67 -11.36
C GLN A 26 -13.63 -9.91 -10.48
N SER A 27 -13.27 -11.05 -11.04
CA SER A 27 -13.10 -12.29 -10.23
C SER A 27 -11.80 -12.34 -9.42
N PHE A 28 -10.71 -11.81 -9.96
CA PHE A 28 -9.36 -11.83 -9.36
C PHE A 28 -9.14 -10.90 -8.14
N SER A 29 -9.16 -9.57 -8.27
CA SER A 29 -9.03 -8.61 -7.16
C SER A 29 -10.20 -8.53 -6.17
N HIS A 30 -11.40 -9.01 -6.50
CA HIS A 30 -12.49 -9.16 -5.50
C HIS A 30 -12.47 -10.53 -4.82
N ASN A 31 -11.51 -11.41 -5.15
CA ASN A 31 -11.30 -12.63 -4.37
C ASN A 31 -10.67 -12.23 -3.02
N PRO A 32 -11.38 -12.43 -1.89
CA PRO A 32 -10.93 -11.95 -0.59
C PRO A 32 -9.62 -12.60 -0.15
N CYS A 33 -9.38 -13.87 -0.50
CA CYS A 33 -8.13 -14.56 -0.18
C CYS A 33 -6.96 -13.94 -0.94
N ILE A 34 -7.11 -13.72 -2.26
CA ILE A 34 -6.07 -13.09 -3.09
C ILE A 34 -5.80 -11.67 -2.61
N ALA A 35 -6.84 -10.87 -2.38
CA ALA A 35 -6.70 -9.50 -1.93
C ALA A 35 -6.05 -9.38 -0.55
N THR A 36 -6.39 -10.29 0.38
CA THR A 36 -5.75 -10.36 1.71
C THR A 36 -4.25 -10.68 1.59
N VAL A 37 -3.88 -11.65 0.74
CA VAL A 37 -2.48 -12.03 0.51
C VAL A 37 -1.70 -10.89 -0.15
N LEU A 38 -2.26 -10.27 -1.19
CA LEU A 38 -1.62 -9.12 -1.85
C LEU A 38 -1.47 -7.95 -0.89
N GLY A 39 -2.51 -7.66 -0.10
CA GLY A 39 -2.47 -6.63 0.93
C GLY A 39 -1.39 -6.90 1.98
N ALA A 40 -1.24 -8.14 2.44
CA ALA A 40 -0.17 -8.53 3.37
C ALA A 40 1.23 -8.27 2.80
N LEU A 41 1.45 -8.66 1.54
CA LEU A 41 2.74 -8.50 0.85
C LEU A 41 3.07 -7.02 0.63
N PHE A 42 2.11 -6.25 0.11
CA PHE A 42 2.33 -4.84 -0.20
C PHE A 42 2.29 -3.93 1.02
N GLY A 43 1.62 -4.35 2.10
CA GLY A 43 1.73 -3.71 3.40
C GLY A 43 3.17 -3.76 3.94
N LYS A 44 3.92 -4.83 3.68
CA LYS A 44 5.34 -4.92 4.07
C LYS A 44 6.30 -4.38 3.02
N PHE A 45 5.84 -4.08 1.81
CA PHE A 45 6.71 -3.77 0.69
C PHE A 45 7.71 -2.64 0.97
N PRO A 46 7.37 -1.52 1.65
CA PRO A 46 8.35 -0.46 1.94
C PRO A 46 9.58 -0.95 2.72
N ASP A 47 9.41 -1.94 3.61
CA ASP A 47 10.49 -2.53 4.42
C ASP A 47 11.42 -3.45 3.60
N ILE A 48 11.05 -3.84 2.37
CA ILE A 48 11.89 -4.70 1.52
C ILE A 48 13.09 -3.91 0.95
N PRO A 49 12.90 -2.78 0.24
CA PRO A 49 14.01 -1.95 -0.21
C PRO A 49 14.65 -1.13 0.93
N GLU A 50 13.92 -0.90 2.03
CA GLU A 50 14.41 -0.16 3.20
C GLU A 50 14.25 -0.96 4.51
N PRO A 51 15.05 -2.03 4.73
CA PRO A 51 14.88 -2.90 5.90
C PRO A 51 14.99 -2.18 7.24
N ALA A 52 14.05 -2.49 8.15
CA ALA A 52 13.93 -1.93 9.50
C ALA A 52 15.01 -2.43 10.49
N LEU A 53 16.29 -2.36 10.10
CA LEU A 53 17.44 -2.82 10.89
C LEU A 53 17.96 -1.76 11.88
N HIS A 54 17.60 -0.49 11.67
CA HIS A 54 18.01 0.63 12.51
C HIS A 54 16.93 1.73 12.53
N PRO A 55 16.91 2.64 13.53
CA PRO A 55 15.88 3.68 13.62
C PRO A 55 15.84 4.64 12.41
N HIS A 56 16.92 4.73 11.64
CA HIS A 56 17.07 5.66 10.50
C HIS A 56 16.82 4.98 9.13
N HIS A 57 16.24 3.77 9.10
CA HIS A 57 16.07 3.01 7.85
C HIS A 57 15.11 3.66 6.85
N ARG A 58 14.11 4.40 7.36
CA ARG A 58 13.11 5.13 6.57
C ARG A 58 13.80 6.18 5.71
N GLN A 59 13.79 5.95 4.40
CA GLN A 59 14.36 6.82 3.39
C GLN A 59 13.30 7.15 2.33
N PHE A 60 13.58 6.92 1.05
CA PHE A 60 12.73 7.30 -0.06
C PHE A 60 11.38 6.59 -0.07
N PHE A 61 11.36 5.27 0.10
CA PHE A 61 10.13 4.47 0.11
C PHE A 61 9.24 4.76 1.33
N HIS A 62 9.80 5.35 2.40
CA HIS A 62 9.06 5.81 3.56
C HIS A 62 8.83 7.33 3.57
N SER A 63 8.94 8.01 2.44
CA SER A 63 8.90 9.48 2.41
C SER A 63 7.48 10.06 2.31
N LYS A 64 7.34 11.34 2.66
CA LYS A 64 6.11 12.12 2.45
C LYS A 64 5.80 12.30 0.97
N VAL A 65 6.83 12.38 0.11
CA VAL A 65 6.65 12.42 -1.35
C VAL A 65 6.00 11.13 -1.84
N VAL A 66 6.50 9.97 -1.42
CA VAL A 66 5.88 8.68 -1.77
C VAL A 66 4.48 8.56 -1.16
N PHE A 67 4.27 9.00 0.09
CA PHE A 67 2.94 9.09 0.68
C PHE A 67 1.95 9.86 -0.21
N ALA A 68 2.35 11.06 -0.64
CA ALA A 68 1.51 11.91 -1.48
C ALA A 68 1.28 11.28 -2.86
N ALA A 69 2.32 10.75 -3.49
CA ALA A 69 2.22 10.10 -4.81
C ALA A 69 1.29 8.88 -4.77
N THR A 70 1.43 8.01 -3.76
CA THR A 70 0.54 6.85 -3.59
C THR A 70 -0.89 7.28 -3.32
N THR A 71 -1.09 8.31 -2.48
CA THR A 71 -2.44 8.84 -2.19
C THR A 71 -3.11 9.40 -3.44
N LEU A 72 -2.40 10.23 -4.21
CA LEU A 72 -2.92 10.80 -5.46
C LEU A 72 -3.20 9.70 -6.49
N GLY A 73 -2.28 8.75 -6.67
CA GLY A 73 -2.47 7.61 -7.56
C GLY A 73 -3.70 6.77 -7.19
N LEU A 74 -3.95 6.55 -5.89
CA LEU A 74 -5.16 5.86 -5.42
C LEU A 74 -6.44 6.65 -5.68
N ILE A 75 -6.41 7.98 -5.52
CA ILE A 75 -7.56 8.84 -5.84
C ILE A 75 -7.90 8.72 -7.34
N GLU A 76 -6.90 8.77 -8.21
CA GLU A 76 -7.11 8.62 -9.65
C GLU A 76 -7.57 7.20 -10.02
N ALA A 77 -6.95 6.15 -9.44
CA ALA A 77 -7.38 4.77 -9.64
C ALA A 77 -8.82 4.52 -9.15
N TYR A 78 -9.22 5.14 -8.04
CA TYR A 78 -10.58 5.00 -7.50
C TYR A 78 -11.62 5.65 -8.42
N LYS A 79 -11.33 6.85 -8.95
CA LYS A 79 -12.22 7.58 -9.88
C LYS A 79 -12.28 6.96 -11.27
N TRP A 80 -11.22 6.26 -11.67
CA TRP A 80 -11.14 5.62 -12.98
C TRP A 80 -12.25 4.58 -13.14
N LYS A 81 -12.98 4.68 -14.25
CA LYS A 81 -13.97 3.70 -14.70
C LYS A 81 -13.32 2.82 -15.78
N PRO A 82 -13.05 1.55 -15.50
CA PRO A 82 -12.38 0.65 -16.44
C PRO A 82 -13.36 0.15 -17.51
N ASP A 83 -12.94 0.16 -18.77
CA ASP A 83 -13.78 -0.24 -19.91
C ASP A 83 -13.53 -1.70 -20.36
N SER A 84 -12.52 -2.35 -19.80
CA SER A 84 -12.16 -3.74 -20.11
C SER A 84 -11.85 -4.58 -18.87
N GLU A 85 -11.88 -5.91 -19.00
CA GLU A 85 -11.57 -6.83 -17.89
C GLU A 85 -10.13 -6.68 -17.40
N ILE A 86 -9.18 -6.42 -18.31
CA ILE A 86 -7.78 -6.16 -17.95
C ILE A 86 -7.68 -4.88 -17.14
N GLU A 87 -8.39 -3.82 -17.55
CA GLU A 87 -8.41 -2.56 -16.81
C GLU A 87 -9.02 -2.71 -15.42
N LYS A 88 -10.09 -3.51 -15.27
CA LYS A 88 -10.67 -3.82 -13.95
C LYS A 88 -9.65 -4.53 -13.05
N ILE A 89 -8.89 -5.48 -13.60
CA ILE A 89 -7.83 -6.17 -12.86
C ILE A 89 -6.73 -5.19 -12.44
N ILE A 90 -6.25 -4.34 -13.36
CA ILE A 90 -5.21 -3.35 -13.07
C ILE A 90 -5.70 -2.38 -12.00
N ARG A 91 -6.93 -1.85 -12.14
CA ARG A 91 -7.54 -0.94 -11.17
C ARG A 91 -7.64 -1.58 -9.79
N GLY A 92 -8.15 -2.80 -9.70
CA GLY A 92 -8.26 -3.51 -8.42
C GLY A 92 -6.91 -3.80 -7.78
N LEU A 93 -5.90 -4.18 -8.58
CA LEU A 93 -4.51 -4.33 -8.10
C LEU A 93 -3.93 -3.02 -7.58
N LEU A 94 -4.13 -1.91 -8.29
CA LEU A 94 -3.70 -0.58 -7.84
C LEU A 94 -4.32 -0.20 -6.51
N LEU A 95 -5.63 -0.42 -6.34
CA LEU A 95 -6.35 -0.12 -5.10
C LEU A 95 -5.89 -1.00 -3.93
N ILE A 96 -5.72 -2.31 -4.14
CA ILE A 96 -5.28 -3.24 -3.09
C ILE A 96 -3.82 -2.97 -2.71
N CYS A 97 -2.91 -3.01 -3.67
CA CYS A 97 -1.48 -2.90 -3.42
C CYS A 97 -1.11 -1.48 -2.98
N GLY A 98 -1.66 -0.45 -3.65
CA GLY A 98 -1.45 0.94 -3.26
C GLY A 98 -2.07 1.26 -1.91
N GLY A 99 -3.27 0.76 -1.62
CA GLY A 99 -3.94 0.95 -0.33
C GLY A 99 -3.15 0.30 0.81
N ALA A 100 -2.65 -0.92 0.61
CA ALA A 100 -1.81 -1.60 1.58
C ALA A 100 -0.48 -0.86 1.81
N TYR A 101 0.19 -0.39 0.76
CA TYR A 101 1.37 0.46 0.88
C TYR A 101 1.06 1.74 1.68
N LEU A 102 -0.03 2.44 1.35
CA LEU A 102 -0.41 3.65 2.05
C LEU A 102 -0.70 3.38 3.53
N SER A 103 -1.30 2.24 3.86
CA SER A 103 -1.55 1.82 5.25
C SER A 103 -0.24 1.69 6.04
N HIS A 104 0.83 1.18 5.42
CA HIS A 104 2.16 1.12 6.02
C HIS A 104 2.66 2.51 6.37
N LEU A 105 2.60 3.44 5.41
CA LEU A 105 3.07 4.80 5.61
C LEU A 105 2.24 5.56 6.64
N ILE A 106 0.93 5.32 6.70
CA ILE A 106 0.04 5.87 7.74
C ILE A 106 0.52 5.37 9.11
N CYS A 107 0.69 4.06 9.29
CA CYS A 107 1.22 3.51 10.54
C CYS A 107 2.55 4.17 10.93
N ASP A 108 3.49 4.27 9.99
CA ASP A 108 4.80 4.85 10.25
C ASP A 108 4.76 6.35 10.55
N SER A 109 3.87 7.11 9.89
CA SER A 109 3.68 8.54 10.11
C SER A 109 3.17 8.88 11.52
N THR A 110 2.44 7.96 12.15
CA THR A 110 1.91 8.13 13.51
C THR A 110 2.94 7.81 14.61
N THR A 111 4.13 7.33 14.23
CA THR A 111 5.23 7.14 15.18
C THR A 111 5.97 8.46 15.46
N PRO A 112 6.63 8.64 16.61
CA PRO A 112 7.36 9.87 16.92
C PRO A 112 8.42 10.28 15.88
N ARG A 113 8.95 9.31 15.13
CA ARG A 113 9.93 9.56 14.07
C ARG A 113 9.30 10.00 12.74
N GLY A 114 8.05 9.65 12.50
CA GLY A 114 7.33 9.98 11.28
C GLY A 114 8.01 9.55 9.98
N LEU A 115 7.67 10.26 8.90
CA LEU A 115 8.18 10.06 7.54
C LEU A 115 9.16 11.20 7.16
N PRO A 116 10.34 10.92 6.59
CA PRO A 116 11.18 11.95 5.98
C PRO A 116 10.47 12.66 4.82
N LEU A 117 10.91 13.87 4.45
CA LEU A 117 10.32 14.58 3.31
C LEU A 117 10.51 13.81 1.99
N LEU A 118 11.76 13.49 1.66
CA LEU A 118 12.14 12.75 0.45
C LEU A 118 13.01 11.51 0.75
N GLY A 119 13.87 11.55 1.76
CA GLY A 119 14.83 10.48 2.03
C GLY A 119 15.91 10.34 0.93
N LYS A 120 16.76 9.32 1.04
CA LYS A 120 17.79 8.97 0.03
C LYS A 120 17.43 7.66 -0.68
N LEU A 121 17.73 7.57 -1.97
CA LEU A 121 17.75 6.27 -2.63
C LEU A 121 19.00 5.52 -2.15
N LYS A 122 18.84 4.31 -1.62
CA LYS A 122 19.96 3.39 -1.38
C LYS A 122 20.32 2.76 -2.72
N GLY A 123 21.39 3.26 -3.33
CA GLY A 123 22.06 2.64 -4.48
C GLY A 123 23.19 1.74 -4.04
#